data_AF-A0A6I6E041-F1
#
_entry.id   AF-A0A6I6E041-F1
#
_cell.length_a   1.000
_cell.length_b   1.000
_cell.length_c   1.000
_cell.angle_alpha   90.00
_cell.angle_beta   90.00
_cell.angle_gamma   90.00
#
_symmetry.space_group_name_H-M   'P 1'
#
loop_
_entity.id
_entity.type
_entity.pdbx_description
1 polymer ?
#
loop_
_entity_poly.entity_id
_entity_poly.type
_entity_poly.pdbx_seq_one_letter_code
_entity_poly.pdbx_strand_id
1 'polypeptide(L)' 'MFKVLGGMLALYVLYAVVMGRIYVESGPWGRVVYREESPEYFWISVVVYAGLAVALVAFF' A
#
# COMPACT_ATOMS: atom_id res chain seq x y z
N MET A 1 -1.75 19.35 -0.68
CA MET A 1 -2.76 18.29 -0.90
C MET A 1 -2.10 16.93 -1.08
N PHE A 2 -1.18 16.75 -2.05
CA PHE A 2 -0.46 15.49 -2.26
C PHE A 2 0.36 15.02 -1.06
N LYS A 3 1.04 15.92 -0.34
CA LYS A 3 1.72 15.59 0.93
C LYS A 3 0.82 14.94 1.98
N VAL A 4 -0.44 15.38 2.10
CA VAL A 4 -1.40 14.79 3.05
C VAL A 4 -1.81 13.40 2.57
N LEU A 5 -2.15 13.26 1.28
CA LEU A 5 -2.44 11.97 0.65
C LEU A 5 -1.28 10.97 0.78
N GLY A 6 -0.06 11.41 0.52
CA GLY A 6 1.15 10.62 0.66
C GLY A 6 1.42 10.23 2.11
N GLY A 7 1.20 11.14 3.06
CA GLY A 7 1.28 10.84 4.49
C GLY A 7 0.24 9.81 4.93
N MET A 8 -1.01 9.94 4.47
CA MET A 8 -2.07 8.94 4.72
C MET A 8 -1.73 7.58 4.11
N LEU A 9 -1.21 7.56 2.88
CA LEU A 9 -0.78 6.33 2.22
C LEU A 9 0.40 5.68 2.96
N ALA A 10 1.36 6.47 3.46
CA ALA A 10 2.45 5.95 4.27
C ALA A 10 1.95 5.31 5.57
N LEU A 11 0.99 5.94 6.27
CA LEU A 11 0.35 5.37 7.44
C LEU A 11 -0.39 4.06 7.11
N TYR A 12 -1.08 4.03 5.96
CA TYR A 12 -1.74 2.83 5.49
C TYR A 12 -0.77 1.69 5.20
N VAL A 13 0.37 1.97 4.57
CA VAL A 13 1.44 0.99 4.32
C VAL A 13 1.98 0.43 5.64
N LEU A 14 2.23 1.27 6.64
CA LEU A 14 2.67 0.81 7.97
C LEU A 14 1.62 -0.10 8.62
N TYR A 15 0.35 0.30 8.57
CA TYR A 15 -0.75 -0.51 9.05
C TYR A 15 -0.83 -1.87 8.34
N ALA A 16 -0.70 -1.88 7.01
CA ALA A 16 -0.73 -3.11 6.21
C ALA A 16 0.43 -4.06 6.56
N VAL A 17 1.63 -3.51 6.80
CA VAL A 17 2.80 -4.27 7.24
C VAL A 17 2.62 -4.86 8.63
N VAL A 18 2.04 -4.11 9.58
CA VAL A 18 1.79 -4.61 10.94
C VAL A 18 0.68 -5.67 10.96
N MET A 19 -0.42 -5.43 10.25
CA MET A 19 -1.58 -6.33 10.25
C MET A 19 -1.40 -7.53 9.31
N GLY A 20 -0.44 -7.47 8.38
CA GLY A 20 -0.20 -8.51 7.39
C GLY A 20 -1.31 -8.61 6.32
N ARG A 21 -2.06 -7.53 6.08
CA ARG A 21 -3.10 -7.47 5.04
C ARG A 21 -3.08 -6.14 4.29
N ILE A 22 -3.24 -6.19 2.98
CA ILE A 22 -3.28 -5.01 2.11
C ILE A 22 -4.45 -5.11 1.14
N TYR A 23 -5.13 -4.00 0.90
CA TYR A 23 -6.19 -3.89 -0.09
C TYR A 23 -5.55 -3.47 -1.40
N VAL A 24 -5.80 -4.25 -2.45
CA VAL A 24 -5.27 -4.00 -3.79
C VAL A 24 -6.42 -4.11 -4.77
N GLU A 25 -6.43 -3.23 -5.76
CA GLU A 25 -7.38 -3.32 -6.86
C GLU A 25 -7.09 -4.58 -7.69
N SER A 26 -8.06 -5.49 -7.83
CA SER A 26 -7.89 -6.73 -8.58
C SER A 26 -9.16 -7.06 -9.39
N GLY A 27 -9.21 -6.59 -10.64
CA GLY A 27 -10.37 -6.75 -11.51
C GLY A 27 -11.42 -5.65 -11.27
N PRO A 28 -12.74 -5.94 -11.37
CA PRO A 28 -13.80 -4.94 -11.19
C PRO A 28 -13.93 -4.38 -9.77
N TRP A 29 -13.28 -5.02 -8.80
CA TRP A 29 -13.30 -4.67 -7.38
C TRP A 29 -11.89 -4.84 -6.80
N GLY A 30 -11.63 -4.25 -5.63
CA GLY A 30 -10.41 -4.58 -4.89
C GLY A 30 -10.57 -5.82 -4.01
N ARG A 31 -9.46 -6.50 -3.79
CA ARG A 31 -9.31 -7.67 -2.92
C ARG A 31 -8.37 -7.35 -1.77
N VAL A 32 -8.65 -7.93 -0.61
CA VAL A 32 -7.70 -7.96 0.51
C VAL A 32 -6.74 -9.14 0.28
N VAL A 33 -5.46 -8.84 0.23
CA VAL A 33 -4.37 -9.81 0.14
C VAL A 33 -3.73 -9.94 1.50
N TYR A 34 -3.71 -11.17 2.02
CA TYR A 34 -3.02 -11.51 3.25
C TYR A 34 -1.59 -11.95 2.96
N ARG A 35 -0.64 -11.58 3.82
CA ARG A 35 0.76 -12.00 3.73
C ARG A 35 0.90 -13.51 3.73
N GLU A 36 0.04 -14.22 4.46
CA GLU A 36 0.07 -15.68 4.58
C GLU A 36 -0.44 -16.40 3.34
N GLU A 37 -1.40 -15.81 2.61
CA GLU A 37 -1.97 -16.41 1.39
C GLU A 37 -1.06 -16.22 0.17
N SER A 38 -0.43 -15.04 0.05
CA SER A 38 0.39 -14.68 -1.12
C SER A 38 1.48 -13.69 -0.72
N PRO A 39 2.59 -14.17 -0.12
CA PRO A 39 3.65 -13.32 0.42
C PRO A 39 4.28 -12.42 -0.63
N GLU A 40 4.58 -12.95 -1.81
CA GLU A 40 5.21 -12.21 -2.91
C GLU A 40 4.32 -11.06 -3.38
N TYR A 41 3.04 -11.36 -3.66
CA TYR A 41 2.08 -10.36 -4.12
C TYR A 41 1.85 -9.28 -3.05
N PHE A 42 1.73 -9.68 -1.77
CA PHE A 42 1.64 -8.75 -0.64
C PHE A 42 2.83 -7.78 -0.61
N TRP A 43 4.07 -8.29 -0.67
CA TRP A 43 5.26 -7.43 -0.58
C TRP A 43 5.42 -6.54 -1.80
N ILE A 44 5.09 -7.03 -3.01
CA ILE A 44 5.09 -6.19 -4.22
C ILE A 44 4.11 -5.03 -4.06
N SER A 45 2.86 -5.30 -3.62
CA SER A 45 1.87 -4.24 -3.39
C SER A 45 2.33 -3.23 -2.34
N VAL A 46 2.93 -3.71 -1.24
CA VAL A 46 3.52 -2.86 -0.20
C VAL A 46 4.60 -1.94 -0.78
N VAL A 47 5.53 -2.48 -1.58
CA VAL A 47 6.62 -1.70 -2.19
C VAL A 47 6.06 -0.64 -3.15
N VAL A 48 5.06 -0.99 -3.97
CA VAL A 48 4.42 -0.04 -4.88
C VAL A 48 3.75 1.11 -4.11
N TYR A 49 2.97 0.80 -3.07
CA TYR A 49 2.30 1.83 -2.27
C TYR A 49 3.27 2.66 -1.45
N ALA A 50 4.34 2.06 -0.93
CA ALA A 50 5.42 2.79 -0.26
C ALA A 50 6.12 3.76 -1.23
N GLY A 51 6.48 3.29 -2.43
CA GLY A 51 7.07 4.13 -3.47
C GLY A 51 6.15 5.27 -3.88
N LEU A 52 4.85 5.02 -4.05
CA LEU A 52 3.86 6.05 -4.34
C LEU A 52 3.72 7.05 -3.21
N ALA A 53 3.73 6.61 -1.95
CA ALA A 53 3.67 7.50 -0.79
C ALA A 53 4.88 8.45 -0.77
N VAL A 54 6.09 7.92 -1.01
CA VAL A 54 7.31 8.73 -1.14
C VAL A 54 7.19 9.71 -2.31
N ALA A 55 6.72 9.25 -3.47
CA ALA A 55 6.52 10.10 -4.64
C ALA A 55 5.61 11.29 -4.33
N LEU A 56 4.47 11.04 -3.69
CA LEU A 56 3.47 12.03 -3.32
C LEU A 56 3.94 13.05 -2.27
N VAL A 57 4.87 12.67 -1.39
CA VAL A 57 5.38 13.57 -0.35
C VAL A 57 6.60 14.37 -0.84
N ALA A 58 7.49 13.73 -1.60
CA ALA A 58 8.78 14.29 -1.96
C ALA A 58 8.76 15.06 -3.30
N PHE A 59 7.93 14.66 -4.26
CA PHE A 59 7.98 15.18 -5.63
C PHE A 59 6.73 15.97 -6.06
N PHE A 60 5.59 15.82 -5.38
CA PHE A 60 4.31 16.50 -5.66
C PHE A 60 3.85 17.36 -4.47
#